data_AF-A0A7M7N072-F1
#
_entry.id   AF-A0A7M7N072-F1
#
_cell.length_a   1.000
_cell.length_b   1.000
_cell.length_c   1.000
_cell.angle_alpha   90.00
_cell.angle_beta   90.00
_cell.angle_gamma   90.00
#
_symmetry.space_group_name_H-M   'P 1'
#
loop_
_entity.id
_entity.type
_entity.pdbx_description
1 polymer ?
#
loop_
_entity_poly.entity_id
_entity_poly.type
_entity_poly.pdbx_seq_one_letter_code
_entity_poly.pdbx_strand_id
1 'polypeptide(L)'
;MIHQTPCVSGQRYLMLEPLSNLPLNLFSEFSMEGIAEDANEIYMEVNPDDLLRALKTAQTAKSVKIKLTKKFSPCLSLDVELPSRTGHSRTITHDIPVIVMPRRQWEEYSEPTLPDFDATICMPPLKVIRTVAERMKNLGSYLELSANQSGEMRLRVESEQVTVSTHFRNLENPDLDNADSQNSQRDPTDLVGARVDIRKFIHFLSGQQLNPAKIICSIVDNRVMHFFLLHEDLSIQYSMPIIFT
;
A
#
# COMPACT_ATOMS: atom_id res chain seq x y z
N MET A 1 24.83 -9.96 -13.73
CA MET A 1 25.28 -8.68 -13.15
C MET A 1 24.07 -8.02 -12.55
N ILE A 2 23.98 -8.05 -11.23
CA ILE A 2 22.84 -7.57 -10.47
C ILE A 2 22.96 -6.06 -10.45
N HIS A 3 22.12 -5.37 -11.23
CA HIS A 3 21.99 -3.93 -11.11
C HIS A 3 21.28 -3.63 -9.79
N GLN A 4 22.09 -3.26 -8.79
CA GLN A 4 21.66 -2.43 -7.68
C GLN A 4 21.15 -1.11 -8.26
N THR A 5 19.85 -0.91 -8.28
CA THR A 5 19.30 0.44 -8.23
C THR A 5 19.11 0.80 -6.75
N PRO A 6 19.84 1.82 -6.26
CA PRO A 6 19.64 2.29 -4.90
C PRO A 6 18.20 2.82 -4.81
N CYS A 7 17.51 2.51 -3.71
CA CYS A 7 16.30 3.22 -3.30
C CYS A 7 16.65 4.71 -3.16
N VAL A 8 16.52 5.45 -4.26
CA VAL A 8 16.72 6.90 -4.27
C VAL A 8 15.46 7.52 -3.73
N SER A 9 15.64 8.33 -2.69
CA SER A 9 14.69 9.32 -2.19
C SER A 9 13.38 8.74 -1.64
N GLY A 10 13.23 8.72 -0.31
CA GLY A 10 12.10 9.26 0.48
C GLY A 10 10.63 9.20 0.02
N GLN A 11 10.29 8.57 -1.10
CA GLN A 11 8.97 8.47 -1.68
C GLN A 11 8.22 7.33 -0.99
N ARG A 12 7.08 7.67 -0.40
CA ARG A 12 6.11 6.67 0.06
C ARG A 12 5.41 6.15 -1.18
N TYR A 13 5.78 4.97 -1.66
CA TYR A 13 4.99 4.28 -2.69
C TYR A 13 3.85 3.53 -2.00
N LEU A 14 2.64 4.07 -2.14
CA LEU A 14 1.43 3.23 -2.08
C LEU A 14 1.28 2.69 -3.49
N MET A 15 1.76 1.46 -3.72
CA MET A 15 1.50 0.79 -4.98
C MET A 15 0.11 0.19 -4.85
N LEU A 16 -0.88 0.92 -5.36
CA LEU A 16 -2.13 0.31 -5.75
C LEU A 16 -1.81 -0.57 -6.96
N GLU A 17 -2.38 -1.77 -7.01
CA GLU A 17 -2.22 -2.63 -8.16
C GLU A 17 -2.55 -1.85 -9.46
N PRO A 18 -1.88 -2.19 -10.58
CA PRO A 18 -2.22 -1.63 -11.88
C PRO A 18 -3.73 -1.64 -12.08
N LEU A 19 -4.31 -0.61 -12.71
CA LEU A 19 -5.76 -0.57 -12.99
C LEU A 19 -6.24 -1.81 -13.76
N SER A 20 -5.35 -2.51 -14.46
CA SER A 20 -5.58 -3.79 -15.13
C SER A 20 -5.77 -4.99 -14.19
N ASN A 21 -5.26 -4.92 -12.96
CA ASN A 21 -5.39 -5.93 -11.92
C ASN A 21 -6.48 -5.58 -10.90
N LEU A 22 -7.03 -4.37 -10.94
CA LEU A 22 -8.26 -4.09 -10.23
C LEU A 22 -9.34 -5.05 -10.72
N PRO A 23 -10.17 -5.57 -9.82
CA PRO A 23 -11.27 -6.45 -10.20
C PRO A 23 -12.14 -5.74 -11.22
N LEU A 24 -12.40 -6.41 -12.33
CA LEU A 24 -13.32 -6.00 -13.40
C LEU A 24 -14.72 -5.60 -12.87
N ASN A 25 -15.02 -5.98 -11.62
CA ASN A 25 -16.24 -5.68 -10.89
C ASN A 25 -16.35 -4.20 -10.46
N LEU A 26 -15.26 -3.42 -10.47
CA LEU A 26 -15.28 -2.02 -10.05
C LEU A 26 -15.91 -1.08 -11.10
N PHE A 27 -15.80 -1.44 -12.39
CA PHE A 27 -16.26 -0.61 -13.50
C PHE A 27 -17.34 -1.34 -14.29
N SER A 28 -18.49 -0.69 -14.50
CA SER A 28 -19.51 -1.22 -15.42
C SER A 28 -19.04 -1.18 -16.87
N GLU A 29 -18.18 -0.22 -17.22
CA GLU A 29 -17.56 -0.06 -18.54
C GLU A 29 -16.13 0.45 -18.34
N PHE A 30 -15.15 -0.20 -18.98
CA PHE A 30 -13.76 0.22 -19.01
C PHE A 30 -13.22 0.11 -20.44
N SER A 31 -12.58 1.16 -20.91
CA SER A 31 -11.92 1.21 -22.22
C SER A 31 -10.62 1.97 -22.07
N MET A 32 -9.53 1.36 -22.52
CA MET A 32 -8.19 1.92 -22.47
C MET A 32 -7.43 1.53 -23.74
N GLU A 33 -6.84 2.53 -24.38
CA GLU A 33 -6.02 2.38 -25.57
C GLU A 33 -4.74 3.19 -25.35
N GLY A 34 -3.63 2.47 -25.24
CA GLY A 34 -2.29 3.01 -25.13
C GLY A 34 -1.76 3.51 -26.47
N ILE A 35 -0.52 3.98 -26.48
CA ILE A 35 0.09 4.61 -27.65
C ILE A 35 0.49 3.55 -28.71
N ALA A 36 0.70 2.30 -28.33
CA ALA A 36 1.11 1.23 -29.23
C ALA A 36 0.57 -0.14 -28.78
N GLU A 37 0.31 -1.04 -29.74
CA GLU A 37 -0.23 -2.39 -29.50
C GLU A 37 0.71 -3.28 -28.68
N ASP A 38 2.03 -3.01 -28.70
CA ASP A 38 3.06 -3.71 -27.93
C ASP A 38 3.21 -3.21 -26.49
N ALA A 39 2.61 -2.06 -26.16
CA ALA A 39 2.72 -1.40 -24.85
C ALA A 39 1.42 -0.64 -24.55
N ASN A 40 0.35 -1.40 -24.34
CA ASN A 40 -0.99 -0.90 -24.05
C ASN A 40 -1.12 -0.43 -22.58
N GLU A 41 -0.25 0.48 -22.15
CA GLU A 41 -0.20 1.00 -20.79
C GLU A 41 -0.10 2.53 -20.83
N ILE A 42 -0.62 3.20 -19.79
CA ILE A 42 -0.56 4.66 -19.67
C ILE A 42 -0.10 4.99 -18.25
N TYR A 43 1.17 5.39 -18.12
CA TYR A 43 1.72 5.89 -16.88
C TYR A 43 1.43 7.38 -16.71
N MET A 44 0.86 7.74 -15.56
CA MET A 44 0.49 9.11 -15.25
C MET A 44 0.65 9.40 -13.76
N GLU A 45 1.13 10.60 -13.46
CA GLU A 45 1.23 11.13 -12.10
C GLU A 45 0.07 12.09 -11.84
N VAL A 46 -0.55 11.95 -10.67
CA VAL A 46 -1.67 12.77 -10.21
C VAL A 46 -1.42 13.21 -8.78
N ASN A 47 -1.81 14.45 -8.46
CA ASN A 47 -1.77 14.91 -7.07
C ASN A 47 -2.84 14.19 -6.24
N PRO A 48 -2.47 13.44 -5.19
CA PRO A 48 -3.42 12.69 -4.38
C PRO A 48 -4.45 13.58 -3.68
N ASP A 49 -4.09 14.82 -3.31
CA ASP A 49 -5.03 15.74 -2.64
C ASP A 49 -6.15 16.21 -3.57
N ASP A 50 -5.83 16.43 -4.85
CA ASP A 50 -6.80 16.85 -5.86
C ASP A 50 -7.71 15.69 -6.24
N LEU A 51 -7.15 14.49 -6.38
CA LEU A 51 -7.92 13.27 -6.58
C LEU A 51 -8.84 12.97 -5.40
N LEU A 52 -8.35 13.06 -4.16
CA LEU A 52 -9.17 12.88 -2.97
C LEU A 52 -10.32 13.89 -2.91
N ARG A 53 -10.06 15.16 -3.26
CA ARG A 53 -11.10 16.20 -3.28
C ARG A 53 -12.18 15.90 -4.30
N ALA A 54 -11.82 15.42 -5.49
CA ALA A 54 -12.77 15.00 -6.51
C ALA A 54 -13.52 13.72 -6.12
N LEU A 55 -12.87 12.73 -5.50
CA LEU A 55 -13.52 11.50 -5.05
C LEU A 55 -14.49 11.73 -3.87
N LYS A 56 -14.28 12.77 -3.05
CA LYS A 56 -15.23 13.13 -1.98
C LYS A 56 -16.60 13.52 -2.51
N THR A 57 -16.69 14.15 -3.68
CA THR A 57 -17.98 14.45 -4.30
C THR A 57 -18.60 13.21 -4.94
N ALA A 58 -17.77 12.28 -5.41
CA ALA A 58 -18.19 11.00 -5.96
C ALA A 58 -18.82 10.05 -4.93
N GLN A 59 -18.51 10.18 -3.64
CA GLN A 59 -19.07 9.30 -2.59
C GLN A 59 -20.60 9.33 -2.50
N THR A 60 -21.23 10.46 -2.82
CA THR A 60 -22.70 10.62 -2.79
C THR A 60 -23.32 10.51 -4.18
N ALA A 61 -22.52 10.16 -5.19
CA ALA A 61 -22.93 10.10 -6.57
C ALA A 61 -23.64 8.79 -6.91
N LYS A 62 -24.50 8.87 -7.93
CA LYS A 62 -25.15 7.73 -8.56
C LYS A 62 -24.25 7.05 -9.57
N SER A 63 -23.47 7.83 -10.31
CA SER A 63 -22.52 7.33 -11.31
C SER A 63 -21.29 8.23 -11.37
N VAL A 64 -20.15 7.63 -11.70
CA VAL A 64 -18.87 8.32 -11.85
C VAL A 64 -18.25 7.86 -13.15
N LYS A 65 -17.84 8.80 -14.00
CA LYS A 65 -17.16 8.52 -15.26
C LYS A 65 -15.80 9.21 -15.25
N ILE A 66 -14.75 8.42 -15.37
CA ILE A 66 -13.37 8.90 -15.35
C ILE A 66 -12.85 8.90 -16.79
N LYS A 67 -12.31 10.02 -17.25
CA LYS A 67 -11.74 10.18 -18.60
C LYS A 67 -10.40 10.87 -18.53
N LEU A 68 -9.42 10.34 -19.24
CA LEU A 68 -8.20 11.08 -19.53
C LEU A 68 -8.47 12.01 -20.72
N THR A 69 -8.40 13.32 -20.50
CA THR A 69 -8.65 14.33 -21.54
C THR A 69 -7.47 15.27 -21.69
N LYS A 70 -7.30 15.86 -22.88
CA LYS A 70 -6.31 16.88 -23.15
C LYS A 70 -7.04 18.17 -23.51
N LYS A 71 -7.31 19.00 -22.49
CA LYS A 71 -7.88 20.34 -22.69
C LYS A 71 -6.74 21.32 -22.95
N PHE A 72 -6.40 22.16 -21.97
CA PHE A 72 -5.22 23.03 -22.02
C PHE A 72 -3.94 22.28 -21.61
N SER A 73 -4.07 21.38 -20.63
CA SER A 73 -3.07 20.41 -20.18
C SER A 73 -3.72 19.03 -20.11
N PRO A 74 -2.95 17.93 -20.08
CA PRO A 74 -3.50 16.62 -19.77
C PRO A 74 -4.18 16.65 -18.38
N CYS A 75 -5.42 16.20 -18.32
CA CYS A 75 -6.21 16.17 -17.10
C CYS A 75 -7.08 14.92 -17.03
N LEU A 76 -7.22 14.37 -15.83
CA LEU A 76 -8.17 13.34 -15.49
C LEU A 76 -9.50 14.03 -15.14
N SER A 77 -10.45 13.96 -16.06
CA SER A 77 -11.81 14.49 -15.89
C SER A 77 -12.69 13.45 -15.21
N LEU A 78 -13.20 13.77 -14.02
CA LEU A 78 -14.20 12.97 -13.31
C LEU A 78 -15.56 13.63 -13.47
N ASP A 79 -16.43 13.02 -14.28
CA ASP A 79 -17.84 13.39 -14.40
C ASP A 79 -18.63 12.63 -13.34
N VAL A 80 -19.14 13.36 -12.35
CA VAL A 80 -19.84 12.82 -11.17
C VAL A 80 -21.32 13.18 -11.28
N GLU A 81 -22.19 12.18 -11.41
CA GLU A 81 -23.64 12.36 -11.47
C GLU A 81 -24.25 12.23 -10.06
N LEU A 82 -24.68 13.36 -9.49
CA LEU A 82 -25.29 13.41 -8.17
C LEU A 82 -26.81 13.18 -8.22
N PRO A 83 -27.38 12.45 -7.24
CA PRO A 83 -28.82 12.34 -7.07
C PRO A 83 -29.41 13.69 -6.64
N SER A 84 -30.51 14.10 -7.27
CA SER A 84 -31.24 15.32 -6.90
C SER A 84 -32.64 15.01 -6.39
N ARG A 85 -33.07 15.73 -5.35
CA ARG A 85 -34.44 15.68 -4.80
C ARG A 85 -35.51 16.21 -5.75
N THR A 86 -35.13 16.94 -6.80
CA THR A 86 -36.06 17.55 -7.77
C THR A 86 -36.26 16.71 -9.05
N GLY A 87 -35.68 15.51 -9.11
CA GLY A 87 -35.84 14.60 -10.26
C GLY A 87 -34.97 14.90 -11.49
N HIS A 88 -34.10 15.91 -11.43
CA HIS A 88 -33.10 16.19 -12.48
C HIS A 88 -31.70 15.89 -11.95
N SER A 89 -30.97 14.96 -12.58
CA SER A 89 -29.61 14.64 -12.15
C SER A 89 -28.67 15.82 -12.36
N ARG A 90 -27.81 16.08 -11.37
CA ARG A 90 -26.80 17.15 -11.44
C ARG A 90 -25.46 16.51 -11.74
N THR A 91 -24.85 16.89 -12.85
CA THR A 91 -23.48 16.44 -13.16
C THR A 91 -22.48 17.49 -12.68
N ILE A 92 -21.44 17.06 -11.98
CA ILE A 92 -20.28 17.86 -11.59
C ILE A 92 -19.06 17.27 -12.29
N THR A 93 -18.34 18.08 -13.05
CA THR A 93 -17.08 17.66 -13.68
C THR A 93 -15.90 18.23 -12.90
N HIS A 94 -14.99 17.36 -12.47
CA HIS A 94 -13.72 17.72 -11.86
C HIS A 94 -12.59 17.45 -12.83
N ASP A 95 -11.88 18.49 -13.27
CA ASP A 95 -10.68 18.34 -14.09
C ASP A 95 -9.44 18.36 -13.19
N ILE A 96 -8.80 17.21 -13.02
CA ILE A 96 -7.57 17.07 -12.22
C ILE A 96 -6.38 17.11 -13.16
N PRO A 97 -5.43 18.04 -13.03
CA PRO A 97 -4.23 18.05 -13.86
C PRO A 97 -3.38 16.80 -13.60
N VAL A 98 -2.86 16.19 -14.66
CA VAL A 98 -2.00 15.01 -14.57
C VAL A 98 -0.76 15.18 -15.42
N ILE A 99 0.32 14.48 -15.06
CA ILE A 99 1.56 14.45 -15.84
C ILE A 99 1.65 13.07 -16.49
N VAL A 100 1.58 13.03 -17.82
CA VAL A 100 1.74 11.77 -18.56
C VAL A 100 3.23 11.45 -18.67
N MET A 101 3.63 10.27 -18.22
CA MET A 101 5.03 9.88 -18.17
C MET A 101 5.53 9.42 -19.54
N PRO A 102 6.68 9.94 -20.03
CA PRO A 102 7.30 9.47 -21.26
C PRO A 102 7.75 8.01 -21.16
N ARG A 103 7.61 7.23 -22.26
CA ARG A 103 7.96 5.80 -22.32
C ARG A 103 9.37 5.46 -21.84
N ARG A 104 10.33 6.35 -22.07
CA ARG A 104 11.73 6.19 -21.63
C ARG A 104 11.91 6.06 -20.11
N GLN A 105 10.91 6.51 -19.32
CA GLN A 105 10.95 6.45 -17.86
C GLN A 105 10.07 5.32 -17.31
N TRP A 106 9.33 4.60 -18.16
CA TRP A 106 8.41 3.54 -17.67
C TRP A 106 9.16 2.41 -16.96
N GLU A 107 10.39 2.11 -17.36
CA GLU A 107 11.27 1.15 -16.67
C GLU A 107 11.56 1.55 -15.21
N GLU A 108 11.54 2.83 -14.87
CA GLU A 108 11.71 3.29 -13.48
C GLU A 108 10.43 3.10 -12.64
N TYR A 109 9.28 2.96 -13.28
CA TYR A 109 7.97 2.76 -12.65
C TYR A 109 7.47 1.32 -12.77
N SER A 110 8.25 0.41 -13.36
CA SER A 110 7.92 -1.01 -13.33
C SER A 110 7.93 -1.51 -11.89
N GLU A 111 6.99 -2.38 -11.57
CA GLU A 111 6.92 -3.02 -10.26
C GLU A 111 8.27 -3.69 -9.94
N PRO A 112 8.95 -3.31 -8.83
CA PRO A 112 10.18 -3.96 -8.46
C PRO A 112 9.88 -5.42 -8.12
N THR A 113 10.68 -6.35 -8.61
CA THR A 113 10.60 -7.74 -8.21
C THR A 113 10.76 -7.83 -6.70
N LEU A 114 9.73 -8.32 -6.01
CA LEU A 114 9.74 -8.49 -4.57
C LEU A 114 10.92 -9.40 -4.20
N PRO A 115 11.76 -9.01 -3.21
CA PRO A 115 12.81 -9.89 -2.72
C PRO A 115 12.20 -11.08 -1.98
N ASP A 116 12.97 -12.17 -1.85
CA ASP A 116 12.61 -13.29 -0.98
C ASP A 116 12.47 -12.79 0.47
N PHE A 117 11.32 -13.05 1.07
CA PHE A 117 11.01 -12.62 2.43
C PHE A 117 11.55 -13.62 3.45
N ASP A 118 12.20 -13.12 4.51
CA ASP A 118 12.73 -13.96 5.59
C ASP A 118 11.61 -14.51 6.49
N ALA A 119 10.57 -13.71 6.73
CA ALA A 119 9.40 -14.11 7.49
C ALA A 119 8.14 -13.43 6.96
N THR A 120 7.08 -14.20 6.82
CA THR A 120 5.76 -13.72 6.42
C THR A 120 4.73 -14.17 7.45
N ILE A 121 3.95 -13.22 7.96
CA ILE A 121 2.97 -13.45 9.02
C ILE A 121 1.69 -12.65 8.77
N CYS A 122 0.54 -13.25 9.09
CA CYS A 122 -0.73 -12.52 9.11
C CYS A 122 -0.80 -11.62 10.35
N MET A 123 -1.08 -10.34 10.13
CA MET A 123 -1.20 -9.39 11.23
C MET A 123 -2.52 -9.58 12.00
N PRO A 124 -2.50 -9.38 13.33
CA PRO A 124 -3.72 -9.24 14.11
C PRO A 124 -4.50 -7.98 13.69
N PRO A 125 -5.76 -7.82 14.13
CA PRO A 125 -6.59 -6.70 13.71
C PRO A 125 -5.92 -5.33 13.93
N LEU A 126 -5.88 -4.49 12.88
CA LEU A 126 -5.18 -3.19 12.93
C LEU A 126 -5.67 -2.29 14.07
N LYS A 127 -6.93 -2.40 14.47
CA LYS A 127 -7.48 -1.65 15.63
C LYS A 127 -6.71 -1.97 16.91
N VAL A 128 -6.36 -3.24 17.12
CA VAL A 128 -5.61 -3.70 18.30
C VAL A 128 -4.18 -3.20 18.21
N ILE A 129 -3.50 -3.43 17.07
CA ILE A 129 -2.12 -2.97 16.85
C ILE A 129 -2.03 -1.45 17.02
N ARG A 130 -2.98 -0.70 16.45
CA ARG A 130 -3.06 0.76 16.57
C ARG A 130 -3.18 1.18 18.01
N THR A 131 -4.06 0.56 18.79
CA THR A 131 -4.23 0.88 20.21
C THR A 131 -2.94 0.66 21.00
N VAL A 132 -2.20 -0.41 20.68
CA VAL A 132 -0.90 -0.71 21.30
C VAL A 132 0.16 0.31 20.87
N ALA A 133 0.29 0.57 19.56
CA ALA A 133 1.25 1.53 19.01
C ALA A 133 1.01 2.95 19.55
N GLU A 134 -0.25 3.38 19.68
CA GLU A 134 -0.64 4.68 20.25
C GLU A 134 -0.20 4.83 21.72
N ARG A 135 -0.21 3.76 22.51
CA ARG A 135 0.31 3.78 23.88
C ARG A 135 1.84 3.81 23.88
N MET A 136 2.46 3.05 23.00
CA MET A 136 3.91 2.94 22.85
C MET A 136 4.57 4.23 22.34
N LYS A 137 3.88 5.05 21.54
CA LYS A 137 4.42 6.32 21.01
C LYS A 137 4.82 7.32 22.10
N ASN A 138 4.18 7.22 23.27
CA ASN A 138 4.48 8.07 24.43
C ASN A 138 5.76 7.63 25.14
N LEU A 139 6.22 6.40 24.88
CA LEU A 139 7.41 5.81 25.49
C LEU A 139 8.65 6.02 24.63
N GLY A 140 8.52 5.96 23.30
CA GLY A 140 9.62 6.15 22.37
C GLY A 140 9.15 6.51 20.97
N SER A 141 10.05 7.08 20.16
CA SER A 141 9.75 7.47 18.77
C SER A 141 9.98 6.34 17.75
N TYR A 142 10.55 5.21 18.19
CA TYR A 142 10.90 4.10 17.32
C TYR A 142 10.25 2.80 17.82
N LEU A 143 9.73 2.03 16.87
CA LEU A 143 9.11 0.74 17.10
C LEU A 143 9.92 -0.33 16.35
N GLU A 144 10.32 -1.37 17.05
CA GLU A 144 10.87 -2.59 16.46
C GLU A 144 9.71 -3.56 16.24
N LEU A 145 9.47 -3.93 14.98
CA LEU A 145 8.51 -4.98 14.63
C LEU A 145 9.29 -6.22 14.23
N SER A 146 9.06 -7.32 14.91
CA SER A 146 9.67 -8.62 14.60
C SER A 146 8.60 -9.68 14.44
N ALA A 147 8.82 -10.67 13.58
CA ALA A 147 7.94 -11.80 13.38
C ALA A 147 8.75 -13.07 13.14
N ASN A 148 8.14 -14.22 13.38
CA ASN A 148 8.72 -15.52 13.08
C ASN A 148 7.82 -16.36 12.18
N GLN A 149 8.31 -17.54 11.77
CA GLN A 149 7.58 -18.51 10.95
C GLN A 149 6.69 -19.44 11.79
N SER A 150 6.57 -19.20 13.10
CA SER A 150 5.79 -20.01 14.04
C SER A 150 4.54 -19.28 14.58
N GLY A 151 4.14 -18.18 13.95
CA GLY A 151 2.95 -17.42 14.34
C GLY A 151 3.12 -16.50 15.55
N GLU A 152 4.35 -16.09 15.89
CA GLU A 152 4.64 -15.04 16.87
C GLU A 152 5.08 -13.75 16.18
N MET A 153 4.44 -12.64 16.53
CA MET A 153 4.83 -11.28 16.17
C MET A 153 5.09 -10.47 17.44
N ARG A 154 6.14 -9.66 17.44
CA ARG A 154 6.58 -8.84 18.56
C ARG A 154 6.67 -7.38 18.15
N LEU A 155 6.09 -6.51 18.97
CA LEU A 155 6.25 -5.07 18.91
C LEU A 155 7.06 -4.64 20.12
N ARG A 156 8.22 -4.00 19.91
CA ARG A 156 9.07 -3.53 21.00
C ARG A 156 9.38 -2.04 20.84
N VAL A 157 9.25 -1.30 21.94
CA VAL A 157 9.74 0.07 22.07
C VAL A 157 10.71 0.13 23.22
N GLU A 158 11.89 0.68 22.95
CA GLU A 158 12.95 0.89 23.92
C GLU A 158 13.19 2.39 24.10
N SER A 159 13.19 2.82 25.36
CA SER A 159 13.51 4.18 25.79
C SER A 159 14.50 4.14 26.95
N GLU A 160 15.04 5.30 27.34
CA GLU A 160 16.01 5.39 28.44
C GLU A 160 15.49 4.86 29.78
N GLN A 161 14.17 4.88 29.99
CA GLN A 161 13.56 4.55 31.27
C GLN A 161 12.84 3.20 31.27
N VAL A 162 12.25 2.79 30.15
CA VAL A 162 11.42 1.60 30.05
C VAL A 162 11.57 0.93 28.69
N THR A 163 11.65 -0.39 28.69
CA THR A 163 11.41 -1.22 27.49
C THR A 163 10.05 -1.88 27.59
N VAL A 164 9.18 -1.66 26.60
CA VAL A 164 7.89 -2.35 26.49
C VAL A 164 7.92 -3.25 25.27
N SER A 165 7.65 -4.54 25.49
CA SER A 165 7.38 -5.50 24.42
C SER A 165 5.93 -5.98 24.49
N THR A 166 5.29 -6.08 23.34
CA THR A 166 3.98 -6.72 23.17
C THR A 166 4.14 -7.90 22.24
N HIS A 167 3.66 -9.05 22.68
CA HIS A 167 3.76 -10.31 21.93
C HIS A 167 2.37 -10.72 21.47
N PHE A 168 2.24 -10.95 20.17
CA PHE A 168 1.09 -11.53 19.52
C PHE A 168 1.44 -12.95 19.14
N ARG A 169 0.64 -13.92 19.57
CA ARG A 169 0.85 -15.36 19.33
C ARG A 169 -0.35 -15.95 18.60
N ASN A 170 -0.17 -17.14 18.04
CA ASN A 170 -1.19 -17.86 17.27
C ASN A 170 -1.64 -17.10 16.02
N LEU A 171 -0.68 -16.43 15.36
CA LEU A 171 -0.91 -15.83 14.04
C LEU A 171 -0.67 -16.87 12.95
N GLU A 172 -1.41 -16.73 11.85
CA GLU A 172 -1.25 -17.60 10.68
C GLU A 172 -0.03 -17.15 9.86
N ASN A 173 0.81 -18.08 9.43
CA ASN A 173 1.87 -17.82 8.46
C ASN A 173 1.33 -18.25 7.10
N PRO A 174 1.00 -17.33 6.19
CA PRO A 174 0.54 -17.72 4.88
C PRO A 174 1.72 -18.34 4.11
N ASP A 175 1.50 -19.53 3.57
CA ASP A 175 2.39 -20.12 2.58
C ASP A 175 2.23 -19.32 1.29
N LEU A 176 3.06 -18.29 1.12
CA LEU A 176 3.28 -17.73 -0.20
C LEU A 176 4.01 -18.83 -0.97
N ASP A 177 3.42 -19.32 -2.06
CA ASP A 177 3.91 -20.41 -2.92
C ASP A 177 5.42 -20.30 -3.17
N ASN A 178 6.21 -20.90 -2.28
CA ASN A 178 7.64 -21.09 -2.45
C ASN A 178 7.82 -22.37 -3.27
N ALA A 179 7.38 -22.33 -4.53
CA ALA A 179 8.04 -23.14 -5.54
C ALA A 179 9.48 -22.62 -5.63
N ASP A 180 10.41 -23.34 -4.99
CA ASP A 180 11.88 -23.19 -5.07
C ASP A 180 12.65 -22.45 -3.96
N SER A 181 12.19 -22.49 -2.70
CA SER A 181 13.02 -22.03 -1.55
C SER A 181 13.30 -23.14 -0.53
N GLN A 182 14.02 -24.18 -0.97
CA GLN A 182 14.64 -25.23 -0.13
C GLN A 182 15.83 -24.71 0.72
N ASN A 183 15.90 -23.43 1.10
CA ASN A 183 17.12 -22.87 1.71
C ASN A 183 16.90 -21.86 2.85
N SER A 184 15.83 -21.97 3.62
CA SER A 184 15.72 -21.27 4.91
C SER A 184 16.55 -21.99 5.97
N GLN A 185 17.86 -21.74 5.98
CA GLN A 185 18.82 -22.24 6.99
C GLN A 185 18.63 -21.62 8.39
N ARG A 186 17.56 -20.84 8.61
CA ARG A 186 17.24 -20.13 9.84
C ARG A 186 16.22 -20.92 10.66
N ASP A 187 16.42 -20.98 11.97
CA ASP A 187 15.48 -21.63 12.87
C ASP A 187 14.11 -20.95 12.76
N PRO A 188 13.00 -21.70 12.62
CA PRO A 188 11.65 -21.15 12.42
C PRO A 188 11.14 -20.31 13.62
N THR A 189 11.82 -20.42 14.76
CA THR A 189 11.59 -19.64 15.97
C THR A 189 12.33 -18.31 16.02
N ASP A 190 13.31 -18.07 15.14
CA ASP A 190 14.08 -16.84 15.17
C ASP A 190 13.20 -15.65 14.74
N LEU A 191 13.35 -14.53 15.44
CA LEU A 191 12.52 -13.35 15.26
C LEU A 191 13.22 -12.40 14.32
N VAL A 192 12.73 -12.35 13.09
CA VAL A 192 13.22 -11.41 12.09
C VAL A 192 12.41 -10.14 12.18
N GLY A 193 13.10 -8.99 12.29
CA GLY A 193 12.44 -7.72 12.49
C GLY A 193 13.18 -6.54 11.93
N ALA A 194 12.49 -5.41 11.92
CA ALA A 194 13.10 -4.14 11.56
C ALA A 194 12.54 -3.01 12.41
N ARG A 195 13.35 -1.96 12.54
CA ARG A 195 13.02 -0.75 13.29
C ARG A 195 12.37 0.28 12.36
N VAL A 196 11.25 0.84 12.78
CA VAL A 196 10.49 1.86 12.07
C VAL A 196 10.13 3.04 12.96
N ASP A 197 9.85 4.19 12.36
CA ASP A 197 9.31 5.35 13.06
C ASP A 197 7.86 5.07 13.49
N ILE A 198 7.58 5.15 14.80
CA ILE A 198 6.26 4.82 15.34
C ILE A 198 5.17 5.76 14.82
N ARG A 199 5.50 7.03 14.52
CA ARG A 199 4.53 8.00 14.00
C ARG A 199 4.16 7.65 12.57
N LYS A 200 5.14 7.22 11.75
CA LYS A 200 4.87 6.71 10.40
C LYS A 200 4.02 5.44 10.44
N PHE A 201 4.33 4.53 11.35
CA PHE A 201 3.57 3.30 11.55
C PHE A 201 2.12 3.59 11.99
N ILE A 202 1.91 4.46 12.99
CA ILE A 202 0.57 4.87 13.42
C ILE A 202 -0.20 5.58 12.30
N HIS A 203 0.46 6.41 11.52
CA HIS A 203 -0.16 7.07 10.37
C HIS A 203 -0.64 6.06 9.33
N PHE A 204 0.18 5.05 9.02
CA PHE A 204 -0.20 3.92 8.18
C PHE A 204 -1.41 3.17 8.74
N LEU A 205 -1.40 2.83 10.04
CA LEU A 205 -2.54 2.17 10.72
C LEU A 205 -3.81 3.04 10.77
N SER A 206 -3.67 4.36 10.74
CA SER A 206 -4.78 5.31 10.80
C SER A 206 -5.38 5.63 9.44
N GLY A 207 -4.59 5.49 8.36
CA GLY A 207 -5.06 5.69 6.99
C GLY A 207 -6.02 4.60 6.50
N GLN A 208 -6.08 3.47 7.20
CA GLN A 208 -6.93 2.33 6.84
C GLN A 208 -8.33 2.47 7.46
N GLN A 209 -9.24 3.18 6.78
CA GLN A 209 -10.69 3.04 7.03
C GLN A 209 -11.25 1.75 6.41
N LEU A 210 -10.53 1.18 5.44
CA LEU A 210 -10.73 -0.17 4.94
C LEU A 210 -10.30 -1.11 6.07
N ASN A 211 -11.24 -1.80 6.72
CA ASN A 211 -10.91 -2.89 7.64
C ASN A 211 -10.57 -4.10 6.77
N PRO A 212 -9.29 -4.32 6.41
CA PRO A 212 -8.95 -5.32 5.40
C PRO A 212 -9.33 -6.70 5.95
N ALA A 213 -9.79 -7.59 5.08
CA ALA A 213 -10.16 -8.94 5.49
C ALA A 213 -8.93 -9.72 5.95
N LYS A 214 -7.79 -9.51 5.28
CA LYS A 214 -6.51 -10.14 5.61
C LYS A 214 -5.38 -9.14 5.44
N ILE A 215 -4.40 -9.17 6.33
CA ILE A 215 -3.21 -8.33 6.24
C ILE A 215 -2.01 -9.22 6.45
N ILE A 216 -1.09 -9.18 5.50
CA ILE A 216 0.12 -9.96 5.51
C ILE A 216 1.29 -8.99 5.67
N CYS A 217 2.08 -9.20 6.70
CA CYS A 217 3.34 -8.50 6.92
C CYS A 217 4.48 -9.43 6.52
N SER A 218 5.24 -9.02 5.52
CA SER A 218 6.44 -9.72 5.07
C SER A 218 7.65 -8.87 5.42
N ILE A 219 8.61 -9.47 6.11
CA ILE A 219 9.78 -8.78 6.65
C ILE A 219 11.02 -9.36 5.99
N VAL A 220 11.90 -8.46 5.52
CA VAL A 220 13.28 -8.79 5.15
C VAL A 220 14.19 -8.21 6.22
N ASP A 221 14.98 -9.08 6.85
CA ASP A 221 15.81 -8.77 8.01
C ASP A 221 16.66 -7.52 7.78
N ASN A 222 16.41 -6.49 8.59
CA ASN A 222 17.09 -5.21 8.52
C ASN A 222 17.21 -4.64 7.09
N ARG A 223 16.21 -4.86 6.21
CA ARG A 223 16.15 -4.22 4.88
C ARG A 223 14.84 -3.51 4.58
N VAL A 224 13.71 -4.23 4.62
CA VAL A 224 12.42 -3.71 4.18
C VAL A 224 11.30 -4.42 4.94
N MET A 225 10.24 -3.67 5.25
CA MET A 225 8.97 -4.22 5.71
C MET A 225 7.90 -3.98 4.66
N HIS A 226 7.29 -5.06 4.19
CA HIS A 226 6.26 -5.05 3.17
C HIS A 226 4.91 -5.47 3.78
N PHE A 227 3.87 -4.69 3.50
CA PHE A 227 2.51 -4.96 3.95
C PHE A 227 1.61 -5.19 2.75
N PHE A 228 0.94 -6.33 2.72
CA PHE A 228 -0.14 -6.63 1.78
C PHE A 228 -1.47 -6.55 2.53
N LEU A 229 -2.34 -5.66 2.11
CA LEU A 229 -3.68 -5.52 2.66
C LEU A 229 -4.65 -6.06 1.62
N LEU A 230 -5.35 -7.14 1.96
CA LEU A 230 -6.35 -7.76 1.11
C LEU A 230 -7.74 -7.43 1.68
N HIS A 231 -8.58 -6.81 0.86
CA HIS A 231 -9.95 -6.49 1.21
C HIS A 231 -10.89 -6.80 0.04
N GLU A 232 -11.67 -7.86 0.19
CA GLU A 232 -12.52 -8.41 -0.89
C GLU A 232 -11.67 -8.68 -2.13
N ASP A 233 -11.89 -7.90 -3.18
CA ASP A 233 -11.19 -8.01 -4.46
C ASP A 233 -10.05 -6.97 -4.62
N LEU A 234 -9.80 -6.14 -3.60
CA LEU A 234 -8.75 -5.12 -3.61
C LEU A 234 -7.52 -5.60 -2.85
N SER A 235 -6.36 -5.51 -3.50
CA SER A 235 -5.05 -5.72 -2.91
C SER A 235 -4.30 -4.37 -2.88
N ILE A 236 -3.78 -4.00 -1.70
CA ILE A 236 -2.95 -2.80 -1.51
C ILE A 236 -1.59 -3.24 -0.99
N GLN A 237 -0.55 -2.82 -1.67
CA GLN A 237 0.83 -3.06 -1.27
C GLN A 237 1.46 -1.80 -0.69
N TYR A 238 2.11 -1.94 0.45
CA TYR A 238 2.79 -0.84 1.12
C TYR A 238 4.18 -1.27 1.62
N SER A 239 5.20 -0.59 1.12
CA SER A 239 6.59 -0.75 1.60
C SER A 239 6.94 0.35 2.59
N MET A 240 7.29 -0.02 3.83
CA MET A 240 7.77 0.94 4.82
C MET A 240 9.31 0.97 4.85
N PRO A 241 9.93 2.15 4.70
CA PRO A 241 11.38 2.27 4.86
C PRO A 241 11.74 2.07 6.33
N ILE A 242 12.76 1.24 6.55
CA ILE A 242 13.28 0.94 7.89
C ILE A 242 14.36 1.95 8.30
N ILE A 243 14.69 1.95 9.58
CA ILE A 243 15.76 2.77 10.15
C ILE A 243 16.92 1.85 10.52
N PHE A 244 18.03 1.99 9.78
CA PHE A 244 19.28 1.29 10.07
C PHE A 244 19.92 1.89 11.33
N THR A 245 20.43 1.02 12.20
CA THR A 245 21.33 1.38 13.31
C THR A 245 22.78 1.13 12.93
#